data_AF-A0A0X8JIC3-F1
#
_entry.id   AF-A0A0X8JIC3-F1
#
_cell.length_a   1.000
_cell.length_b   1.000
_cell.length_c   1.000
_cell.angle_alpha   90.00
_cell.angle_beta   90.00
_cell.angle_gamma   90.00
#
_symmetry.space_group_name_H-M   'P 1'
#
loop_
_entity.id
_entity.type
_entity.pdbx_description
1 polymer ?
#
loop_
_entity_poly.entity_id
_entity_poly.type
_entity_poly.pdbx_seq_one_letter_code
_entity_poly.pdbx_strand_id
1 'polypeptide(L)'
;MSQSLSTPVPSPRPSLPDFSALAAKLQETAQALLAFCPAGRDGGNAADTSSPTPGAASGETRTYLLPDFAVKEEKCLLEECGAGDWQEALHMVRGKLEVLSCLMRHFDEEEEVDGFFLNQIVENLMSQPLDMLNRLCSLVADFQEPEPEDK
;
A
#
# COMPACT_ATOMS: atom_id res chain seq x y z
N MET A 1 36.21 18.05 21.96
CA MET A 1 35.49 19.09 22.72
C MET A 1 35.90 20.44 22.14
N SER A 2 35.29 20.85 21.03
CA SER A 2 34.17 21.83 20.96
C SER A 2 34.73 23.26 20.84
N GLN A 3 34.87 23.83 19.63
CA GLN A 3 33.86 24.42 18.72
C GLN A 3 33.99 25.96 18.76
N SER A 4 34.25 26.52 17.57
CA SER A 4 34.25 27.94 17.22
C SER A 4 32.99 28.67 17.63
N LEU A 5 33.03 30.01 17.70
CA LEU A 5 31.92 30.90 17.31
C LEU A 5 32.35 32.37 17.33
N SER A 6 32.10 33.11 16.24
CA SER A 6 31.41 34.41 16.29
C SER A 6 31.17 34.98 14.88
N THR A 7 29.92 34.79 14.43
CA THR A 7 28.99 35.67 13.65
C THR A 7 29.50 36.69 12.60
N PRO A 8 28.87 36.73 11.40
CA PRO A 8 28.95 37.88 10.48
C PRO A 8 27.83 38.92 10.70
N VAL A 9 28.18 40.20 10.50
CA VAL A 9 27.32 41.40 10.47
C VAL A 9 26.53 41.46 9.14
N PRO A 10 25.26 41.96 9.10
CA PRO A 10 24.47 41.98 7.88
C PRO A 10 24.84 43.15 6.96
N SER A 11 24.78 42.91 5.65
CA SER A 11 24.95 43.90 4.58
C SER A 11 23.85 43.76 3.51
N PRO A 12 23.67 44.75 2.62
CA PRO A 12 22.39 45.38 2.29
C PRO A 12 21.55 44.66 1.22
N ARG A 13 20.24 44.94 1.24
CA ARG A 13 19.22 44.30 0.38
C ARG A 13 19.49 44.50 -1.12
N PRO A 14 19.41 43.45 -1.96
CA PRO A 14 19.58 43.56 -3.41
C PRO A 14 18.33 44.13 -4.10
N SER A 15 18.57 44.86 -5.20
CA SER A 15 17.58 45.38 -6.14
C SER A 15 16.61 44.30 -6.64
N LEU A 16 15.33 44.69 -6.77
CA LEU A 16 14.23 43.85 -7.24
C LEU A 16 14.52 43.26 -8.65
N PRO A 17 14.21 41.97 -8.88
CA PRO A 17 14.43 41.31 -10.17
C PRO A 17 13.47 41.79 -11.26
N ASP A 18 13.95 41.81 -12.52
CA ASP A 18 13.19 42.23 -13.70
C ASP A 18 12.11 41.20 -14.06
N PHE A 19 10.88 41.50 -13.64
CA PHE A 19 9.71 40.63 -13.82
C PHE A 19 9.33 40.40 -15.29
N SER A 20 9.76 41.27 -16.22
CA SER A 20 9.45 41.12 -17.64
C SER A 20 10.18 39.94 -18.27
N ALA A 21 11.46 39.77 -17.91
CA ALA A 21 12.28 38.65 -18.35
C ALA A 21 11.76 37.31 -17.78
N LEU A 22 11.24 37.33 -16.55
CA LEU A 22 10.61 36.16 -15.95
C LEU A 22 9.30 35.79 -16.66
N ALA A 23 8.45 36.76 -16.97
CA ALA A 23 7.19 36.55 -17.67
C ALA A 23 7.41 35.98 -19.08
N ALA A 24 8.42 36.49 -19.81
CA ALA A 24 8.78 35.97 -21.12
C ALA A 24 9.21 34.49 -21.05
N LYS A 25 10.05 34.13 -20.07
CA LYS A 25 10.48 32.74 -19.87
C LYS A 25 9.33 31.81 -19.46
N LEU A 26 8.40 32.30 -18.64
CA LEU A 26 7.20 31.56 -18.24
C LEU A 26 6.30 31.28 -19.45
N GLN A 27 6.15 32.27 -20.34
CA GLN A 27 5.35 32.12 -21.55
C GLN A 27 5.98 31.14 -22.54
N GLU A 28 7.30 31.20 -22.71
CA GLU A 28 8.06 30.26 -23.55
C GLU A 28 7.95 28.82 -23.03
N THR A 29 8.08 28.62 -21.71
CA THR A 29 7.90 27.29 -21.10
C THR A 29 6.47 26.78 -21.21
N ALA A 30 5.46 27.63 -21.05
CA ALA A 30 4.07 27.26 -21.25
C ALA A 30 3.79 26.82 -22.70
N GLN A 31 4.33 27.54 -23.69
CA GLN A 31 4.20 27.17 -25.10
C GLN A 31 4.92 25.87 -25.44
N ALA A 32 6.11 25.64 -24.88
CA ALA A 32 6.82 24.38 -25.05
C ALA A 32 6.01 23.20 -24.48
N LEU A 33 5.47 23.34 -23.26
CA LEU A 33 4.63 22.30 -22.64
C LEU A 33 3.38 22.00 -23.46
N LEU A 34 2.72 23.03 -23.99
CA LEU A 34 1.54 22.86 -24.86
C LEU A 34 1.88 22.15 -26.18
N ALA A 35 3.09 22.32 -26.72
CA ALA A 35 3.54 21.61 -27.92
C ALA A 35 3.84 20.12 -27.65
N PHE A 36 4.15 19.73 -26.41
CA PHE A 36 4.29 18.33 -26.00
C PHE A 36 2.95 17.66 -25.66
N CYS A 37 1.86 18.43 -25.53
CA CYS A 37 0.53 17.87 -25.41
C CYS A 37 0.05 17.36 -26.79
N PRO A 38 -0.33 16.08 -26.93
CA PRO A 38 -0.85 15.58 -28.20
C PRO A 38 -2.18 16.31 -28.50
N ALA A 39 -2.21 17.04 -29.62
CA ALA A 39 -3.43 17.58 -30.17
C ALA A 39 -4.43 16.43 -30.38
N GLY A 40 -5.69 16.69 -29.99
CA GLY A 40 -6.79 15.74 -29.97
C GLY A 40 -6.79 14.80 -31.18
N ARG A 41 -6.78 13.51 -30.84
CA ARG A 41 -7.03 12.39 -31.73
C ARG A 41 -8.34 12.62 -32.48
N ASP A 42 -8.22 12.85 -33.78
CA ASP A 42 -9.33 12.98 -34.72
C ASP A 42 -10.23 11.72 -34.66
N GLY A 43 -11.52 11.95 -34.84
CA GLY A 43 -12.62 11.13 -34.33
C GLY A 43 -12.75 9.68 -34.83
N GLY A 44 -13.51 8.92 -34.06
CA GLY A 44 -13.85 7.53 -34.37
C GLY A 44 -14.64 6.81 -33.26
N ASN A 45 -15.82 7.35 -32.95
CA ASN A 45 -17.03 6.70 -32.42
C ASN A 45 -16.94 5.28 -31.79
N ALA A 46 -17.14 5.17 -30.47
CA ALA A 46 -18.11 4.26 -29.83
C ALA A 46 -18.18 4.56 -28.32
N ALA A 47 -19.40 4.60 -27.80
CA ALA A 47 -19.82 5.05 -26.48
C ALA A 47 -19.10 4.37 -25.31
N ASP A 48 -18.82 5.11 -24.23
CA ASP A 48 -19.56 4.92 -22.98
C ASP A 48 -19.22 5.98 -21.93
N THR A 49 -20.22 6.21 -21.09
CA THR A 49 -20.44 7.31 -20.15
C THR A 49 -19.37 7.45 -19.07
N SER A 50 -18.72 8.61 -19.00
CA SER A 50 -18.38 9.31 -17.75
C SER A 50 -17.67 10.62 -18.08
N SER A 51 -18.33 11.75 -17.85
CA SER A 51 -17.67 13.06 -17.87
C SER A 51 -16.86 13.22 -16.58
N PRO A 52 -15.54 13.45 -16.62
CA PRO A 52 -14.83 13.93 -15.45
C PRO A 52 -14.96 15.46 -15.39
N THR A 53 -15.47 15.93 -14.26
CA THR A 53 -15.51 17.35 -13.85
C THR A 53 -14.13 18.02 -14.05
N PRO A 54 -14.05 19.23 -14.64
CA PRO A 54 -12.78 19.92 -14.80
C PRO A 54 -12.37 20.53 -13.45
N GLY A 55 -11.43 19.89 -12.76
CA GLY A 55 -10.91 20.40 -11.49
C GLY A 55 -10.18 19.39 -10.60
N ALA A 56 -10.17 18.10 -10.95
CA ALA A 56 -9.37 17.13 -10.22
C ALA A 56 -7.87 17.39 -10.47
N ALA A 57 -7.14 17.73 -9.41
CA ALA A 57 -5.69 17.81 -9.40
C ALA A 57 -5.11 16.61 -10.19
N SER A 58 -4.15 16.89 -11.07
CA SER A 58 -3.44 15.89 -11.87
C SER A 58 -2.70 14.91 -10.95
N GLY A 59 -3.43 13.97 -10.37
CA GLY A 59 -2.89 12.84 -9.64
C GLY A 59 -2.23 11.93 -10.67
N GLU A 60 -0.90 11.86 -10.63
CA GLU A 60 -0.14 10.87 -11.36
C GLU A 60 -0.64 9.48 -10.96
N THR A 61 -1.44 8.86 -11.82
CA THR A 61 -1.94 7.51 -11.59
C THR A 61 -0.82 6.55 -11.97
N ARG A 62 -0.26 5.87 -10.98
CA ARG A 62 0.76 4.84 -11.19
C ARG A 62 0.09 3.48 -11.24
N THR A 63 0.30 2.78 -12.34
CA THR A 63 -0.18 1.40 -12.51
C THR A 63 0.93 0.46 -12.11
N TYR A 64 0.66 -0.41 -11.14
CA TYR A 64 1.56 -1.47 -10.72
C TYR A 64 1.04 -2.80 -11.26
N LEU A 65 1.92 -3.59 -11.87
CA LEU A 65 1.61 -4.96 -12.27
C LEU A 65 1.92 -5.87 -11.10
N LEU A 66 0.93 -6.63 -10.64
CA LEU A 66 1.17 -7.73 -9.72
C LEU A 66 1.78 -8.91 -10.48
N PRO A 67 2.78 -9.60 -9.89
CA PRO A 67 3.26 -10.86 -10.41
C PRO A 67 2.12 -11.90 -10.52
N ASP A 68 2.17 -12.76 -11.55
CA ASP A 68 1.16 -13.81 -11.76
C ASP A 68 1.03 -14.77 -10.57
N PHE A 69 2.11 -15.00 -9.83
CA PHE A 69 2.09 -15.86 -8.65
C PHE A 69 1.25 -15.24 -7.52
N ALA A 70 1.27 -13.92 -7.36
CA ALA A 70 0.52 -13.24 -6.30
C ALA A 70 -0.99 -13.39 -6.52
N VAL A 71 -1.43 -13.33 -7.78
CA VAL A 71 -2.84 -13.52 -8.15
C VAL A 71 -3.29 -14.97 -7.94
N LYS A 72 -2.42 -15.94 -8.23
CA LYS A 72 -2.71 -17.37 -7.98
C LYS A 72 -2.81 -17.68 -6.49
N GLU A 73 -1.87 -17.14 -5.72
CA GLU A 73 -1.78 -17.33 -4.28
C GLU A 73 -2.96 -16.68 -3.55
N GLU A 74 -3.36 -15.47 -3.97
CA GLU A 74 -4.59 -14.82 -3.52
C GLU A 74 -5.80 -15.73 -3.71
N LYS A 75 -5.99 -16.26 -4.91
CA LYS A 75 -7.12 -17.13 -5.20
C LYS A 75 -7.12 -18.38 -4.32
N CYS A 76 -5.96 -19.01 -4.14
CA CYS A 76 -5.78 -20.18 -3.30
C CYS A 76 -6.17 -19.88 -1.85
N LEU A 77 -5.66 -18.78 -1.29
CA LEU A 77 -5.94 -18.33 0.07
C LEU A 77 -7.41 -18.04 0.29
N LEU A 78 -8.06 -17.33 -0.63
CA LEU A 78 -9.49 -17.03 -0.52
C LEU A 78 -10.35 -18.30 -0.55
N GLU A 79 -10.01 -19.28 -1.40
CA GLU A 79 -10.69 -20.58 -1.45
C GLU A 79 -10.52 -21.38 -0.16
N GLU A 80 -9.30 -21.46 0.39
CA GLU A 80 -9.03 -22.13 1.67
C GLU A 80 -9.74 -21.46 2.85
N CYS A 81 -9.92 -20.14 2.79
CA CYS A 81 -10.66 -19.38 3.78
C CYS A 81 -12.18 -19.49 3.63
N GLY A 82 -12.66 -19.94 2.47
CA GLY A 82 -14.07 -19.83 2.10
C GLY A 82 -14.54 -18.37 1.98
N ALA A 83 -13.64 -17.45 1.64
CA ALA A 83 -13.90 -16.01 1.52
C ALA A 83 -14.14 -15.61 0.05
N GLY A 84 -15.03 -14.66 -0.19
CA GLY A 84 -15.24 -14.06 -1.51
C GLY A 84 -14.20 -12.99 -1.86
N ASP A 85 -13.64 -12.32 -0.86
CA ASP A 85 -12.59 -11.30 -1.02
C ASP A 85 -11.69 -11.18 0.22
N TRP A 86 -10.60 -10.41 0.09
CA TRP A 86 -9.65 -10.18 1.20
C TRP A 86 -10.27 -9.51 2.41
N GLN A 87 -11.26 -8.66 2.21
CA GLN A 87 -11.91 -7.96 3.32
C GLN A 87 -12.66 -8.97 4.18
N GLU A 88 -13.37 -9.90 3.56
CA GLU A 88 -14.05 -11.00 4.23
C GLU A 88 -13.05 -11.95 4.91
N ALA A 89 -11.97 -12.34 4.23
CA ALA A 89 -10.92 -13.18 4.80
C ALA A 89 -10.30 -12.56 6.06
N LEU A 90 -9.90 -11.29 6.00
CA LEU A 90 -9.34 -10.55 7.13
C LEU A 90 -10.36 -10.34 8.25
N HIS A 91 -11.62 -10.13 7.91
CA HIS A 91 -12.69 -10.04 8.91
C HIS A 91 -12.86 -11.36 9.68
N MET A 92 -12.80 -12.50 9.00
CA MET A 92 -12.84 -13.82 9.63
C MET A 92 -11.64 -14.06 10.54
N VAL A 93 -10.42 -13.71 10.09
CA VAL A 93 -9.20 -13.78 10.91
C VAL A 93 -9.34 -12.94 12.18
N ARG A 94 -9.76 -11.68 12.01
CA ARG A 94 -9.97 -10.77 13.14
C ARG A 94 -10.98 -11.35 14.13
N GLY A 95 -12.10 -11.90 13.65
CA GLY A 95 -13.10 -12.54 14.51
C GLY A 95 -12.51 -13.69 15.34
N LYS A 96 -11.69 -14.56 14.72
CA LYS A 96 -11.01 -15.66 15.43
C LYS A 96 -10.00 -15.14 16.47
N LEU A 97 -9.25 -14.09 16.15
CA LEU A 97 -8.34 -13.43 17.11
C LEU A 97 -9.08 -12.78 18.28
N GLU A 98 -10.25 -12.20 18.04
CA GLU A 98 -11.09 -11.63 19.10
C GLU A 98 -11.63 -12.72 20.03
N VAL A 99 -12.06 -13.87 19.47
CA VAL A 99 -12.46 -15.03 20.27
C VAL A 99 -11.30 -15.53 21.13
N LEU A 100 -10.09 -15.65 20.55
CA LEU A 100 -8.91 -16.04 21.31
C LEU A 100 -8.62 -15.04 22.44
N SER A 101 -8.62 -13.74 22.14
CA SER A 101 -8.38 -12.70 23.15
C SER A 101 -9.42 -12.76 24.27
N CYS A 102 -10.69 -12.99 23.93
CA CYS A 102 -11.74 -13.19 24.91
C CYS A 102 -11.48 -14.42 25.78
N LEU A 103 -11.13 -15.55 25.18
CA LEU A 103 -10.82 -16.79 25.90
C LEU A 103 -9.63 -16.60 26.84
N MET A 104 -8.56 -15.96 26.35
CA MET A 104 -7.36 -15.68 27.14
C MET A 104 -7.62 -14.78 28.35
N ARG A 105 -8.55 -13.82 28.25
CA ARG A 105 -8.93 -12.96 29.37
C ARG A 105 -9.62 -13.68 30.53
N HIS A 106 -10.14 -14.89 30.30
CA HIS A 106 -10.84 -15.65 31.35
C HIS A 106 -9.91 -16.62 32.08
N PHE A 107 -8.68 -16.82 31.60
CA PHE A 107 -7.67 -17.56 32.36
C PHE A 107 -7.07 -16.63 33.41
N ASP A 108 -6.99 -17.11 34.65
CA ASP A 108 -6.33 -16.39 35.73
C ASP A 108 -4.81 -16.42 35.54
N GLU A 109 -4.10 -15.34 35.86
CA GLU A 109 -2.65 -15.24 35.63
C GLU A 109 -1.84 -16.26 36.47
N GLU A 110 -2.43 -16.73 37.58
CA GLU A 110 -1.83 -17.72 38.48
C GLU A 110 -2.27 -19.17 38.18
N GLU A 111 -3.20 -19.37 37.23
CA GLU A 111 -3.71 -20.69 36.89
C GLU A 111 -2.84 -21.37 35.82
N GLU A 112 -2.37 -22.58 36.11
CA GLU A 112 -1.63 -23.38 35.13
C GLU A 112 -2.59 -23.90 34.06
N VAL A 113 -2.49 -23.33 32.86
CA VAL A 113 -3.30 -23.75 31.71
C VAL A 113 -2.73 -25.05 31.15
N ASP A 114 -3.57 -26.09 31.10
CA ASP A 114 -3.20 -27.39 30.54
C ASP A 114 -2.83 -27.26 29.04
N GLY A 115 -1.62 -27.72 28.70
CA GLY A 115 -1.07 -27.69 27.35
C GLY A 115 -1.91 -28.44 26.31
N PHE A 116 -2.71 -29.44 26.71
CA PHE A 116 -3.66 -30.10 25.82
C PHE A 116 -4.74 -29.11 25.35
N PHE A 117 -5.30 -28.29 26.25
CA PHE A 117 -6.28 -27.28 25.89
C PHE A 117 -5.66 -26.18 25.03
N LEU A 118 -4.42 -25.78 25.34
CA LEU A 118 -3.70 -24.80 24.52
C LEU A 118 -3.51 -25.30 23.09
N ASN A 119 -3.10 -26.56 22.91
CA ASN A 119 -2.96 -27.17 21.59
C ASN A 119 -4.30 -27.24 20.84
N GLN A 120 -5.39 -27.59 21.52
CA GLN A 120 -6.73 -27.58 20.91
C GLN A 120 -7.14 -26.18 20.44
N ILE A 121 -6.81 -25.13 21.19
CA ILE A 121 -7.07 -23.75 20.76
C ILE A 121 -6.24 -23.42 19.53
N VAL A 122 -4.95 -23.79 19.51
CA VAL A 122 -4.08 -23.55 18.37
C VAL A 122 -4.59 -24.27 17.11
N GLU A 123 -4.85 -25.57 17.21
CA GLU A 123 -5.25 -26.40 16.07
C GLU A 123 -6.62 -26.00 15.50
N ASN A 124 -7.61 -25.73 16.36
CA ASN A 124 -8.98 -25.49 15.90
C ASN A 124 -9.29 -24.01 15.62
N LEU A 125 -8.70 -23.09 16.37
CA LEU A 125 -9.03 -21.66 16.25
C LEU A 125 -7.98 -20.89 15.46
N MET A 126 -6.70 -21.21 15.63
CA MET A 126 -5.60 -20.33 15.20
C MET A 126 -4.78 -20.83 14.01
N SER A 127 -4.80 -22.12 13.70
CA SER A 127 -4.05 -22.72 12.59
C SER A 127 -4.27 -21.99 11.26
N GLN A 128 -5.52 -21.90 10.82
CA GLN A 128 -5.90 -21.24 9.57
C GLN A 128 -5.63 -19.71 9.57
N PRO A 129 -5.99 -18.93 10.61
CA PRO A 129 -5.61 -17.52 10.69
C PRO A 129 -4.12 -17.25 10.60
N LEU A 130 -3.31 -18.03 11.31
CA LEU A 130 -1.87 -17.84 11.35
C LEU A 130 -1.23 -18.20 10.02
N ASP A 131 -1.66 -19.29 9.38
CA ASP A 131 -1.18 -19.68 8.05
C ASP A 131 -1.49 -18.61 6.99
N MET A 132 -2.73 -18.14 6.97
CA MET A 132 -3.17 -17.07 6.07
C MET A 132 -2.35 -15.79 6.25
N LEU A 133 -2.15 -15.35 7.50
CA LEU A 133 -1.35 -14.16 7.80
C LEU A 133 0.10 -14.35 7.37
N ASN A 134 0.67 -15.54 7.59
CA ASN A 134 2.04 -15.86 7.18
C ASN A 134 2.19 -15.77 5.65
N ARG A 135 1.31 -16.43 4.90
CA ARG A 135 1.32 -16.43 3.43
C ARG A 135 1.07 -15.03 2.86
N LEU A 136 0.13 -14.28 3.44
CA LEU A 136 -0.10 -12.88 3.05
C LEU A 136 1.14 -12.01 3.28
N CYS A 137 1.82 -12.18 4.42
CA CYS A 137 3.06 -11.45 4.70
C CYS A 137 4.18 -11.81 3.71
N SER A 138 4.32 -13.09 3.35
CA SER A 138 5.28 -13.54 2.33
C SER A 138 4.98 -12.94 0.97
N LEU A 139 3.70 -12.89 0.58
CA LEU A 139 3.24 -12.30 -0.68
C LEU A 139 3.49 -10.78 -0.74
N VAL A 140 3.24 -10.07 0.36
CA VAL A 140 3.52 -8.62 0.46
C VAL A 140 5.02 -8.34 0.48
N ALA A 141 5.82 -9.22 1.08
CA ALA A 141 7.26 -9.07 1.16
C ALA A 141 7.99 -9.52 -0.13
N ASP A 142 7.25 -10.02 -1.14
CA ASP A 142 7.80 -10.61 -2.38
C ASP A 142 8.77 -11.78 -2.08
N PHE A 143 8.61 -12.42 -0.92
CA PHE A 143 9.43 -13.54 -0.46
C PHE A 143 8.76 -14.84 -0.85
N GLN A 144 9.42 -15.60 -1.73
CA GLN A 144 9.05 -16.97 -2.04
C GLN A 144 9.89 -17.91 -1.16
N GLU A 145 9.25 -18.78 -0.38
CA GLU A 145 9.95 -19.95 0.14
C GLU A 145 10.26 -20.87 -1.05
N PRO A 146 11.51 -21.31 -1.24
CA PRO A 146 11.86 -22.19 -2.35
C PRO A 146 11.08 -23.50 -2.21
N GLU A 147 10.36 -23.91 -3.25
CA GLU A 147 9.74 -25.24 -3.27
C GLU A 147 10.83 -26.30 -3.10
N PRO A 148 10.57 -27.34 -2.28
CA PRO A 148 11.51 -28.44 -2.15
C PRO A 148 11.67 -29.13 -3.50
N GLU A 149 12.90 -29.12 -4.03
CA GLU A 149 13.26 -29.92 -5.19
C GLU A 149 13.09 -31.40 -4.83
N ASP A 150 12.02 -32.03 -5.32
CA ASP A 150 11.90 -33.48 -5.33
C ASP A 150 13.09 -34.06 -6.10
N LYS A 151 13.88 -34.90 -5.43
CA LYS A 151 15.14 -35.46 -5.91
C LYS A 151 15.04 -36.95 -6.15
#